data_AF-A0A9E6CZ40-F1
#
_entry.id   AF-A0A9E6CZ40-F1
#
_cell.length_a   1.000
_cell.length_b   1.000
_cell.length_c   1.000
_cell.angle_alpha   90.00
_cell.angle_beta   90.00
_cell.angle_gamma   90.00
#
_symmetry.space_group_name_H-M   'P 1'
#
loop_
_entity.id
_entity.type
_entity.pdbx_description
1 polymer ?
#
loop_
_entity_poly.entity_id
_entity_poly.type
_entity_poly.pdbx_seq_one_letter_code
_entity_poly.pdbx_strand_id
1 'polypeptide(L)'
;MNRIYIFIFFVVLYLLLEYYVFQAARFATLGAQTAVRKWLSYCYWVWVFLPVIGGFFLIRLGSATYPGLRVFITSFFFINFIAKFFVALLLFGDDLRRFVSYIAQFFESKQQGRVPGRSEFMNKAALLAGAIPLAGFSFGIISGAHDYRVRRRVIYSPNLPKVFDGIRVVQISDIHTGSFFNKTAVKGGVDLINQQKADLVLFTGDLVNNQSDEAKPYLDIFSKIKSPLGVHSIMG
;
A
#
# COMPACT_ATOMS: atom_id res chain seq x y z
N MET A 1 -1.73 24.57 -12.43
CA MET A 1 -2.14 23.92 -13.70
C MET A 1 -1.51 22.53 -13.91
N ASN A 2 -0.25 22.25 -13.57
CA ASN A 2 0.38 20.96 -13.91
C ASN A 2 -0.23 19.71 -13.23
N ARG A 3 -0.75 19.82 -12.00
CA ARG A 3 -1.25 18.66 -11.24
C ARG A 3 -2.48 17.97 -11.86
N ILE A 4 -3.37 18.73 -12.51
CA ILE A 4 -4.59 18.16 -13.10
C ILE A 4 -4.29 17.38 -14.37
N TYR A 5 -3.38 17.86 -15.22
CA TYR A 5 -2.97 17.14 -16.43
C TYR A 5 -2.24 15.84 -16.10
N ILE A 6 -1.35 15.87 -15.10
CA ILE A 6 -0.67 14.68 -14.58
C ILE A 6 -1.71 13.68 -14.05
N PHE A 7 -2.68 14.14 -13.27
CA PHE A 7 -3.76 13.28 -12.76
C PHE A 7 -4.57 12.64 -13.89
N ILE A 8 -5.00 13.43 -14.88
CA ILE A 8 -5.76 12.91 -16.03
C ILE A 8 -4.95 11.85 -16.78
N PHE A 9 -3.66 12.09 -17.04
CA PHE A 9 -2.78 11.13 -17.69
C PHE A 9 -2.74 9.78 -16.94
N PHE A 10 -2.52 9.81 -15.62
CA PHE A 10 -2.50 8.58 -14.81
C PHE A 10 -3.88 7.92 -14.72
N VAL A 11 -4.97 8.68 -14.69
CA VAL A 11 -6.33 8.12 -14.73
C VAL A 11 -6.58 7.40 -16.05
N VAL A 12 -6.16 7.96 -17.19
CA VAL A 12 -6.30 7.29 -18.49
C VAL A 12 -5.51 5.99 -18.51
N LEU A 13 -4.25 6.00 -18.08
CA LEU A 13 -3.43 4.78 -18.02
C LEU A 13 -4.06 3.72 -17.11
N TYR A 14 -4.54 4.13 -15.93
CA TYR A 14 -5.25 3.26 -15.01
C TYR A 14 -6.52 2.68 -15.64
N LEU A 15 -7.37 3.49 -16.28
CA LEU A 15 -8.60 3.01 -16.92
C LEU A 15 -8.34 2.05 -18.10
N LEU A 16 -7.24 2.22 -18.83
CA LEU A 16 -6.82 1.29 -19.88
C LEU A 16 -6.39 -0.07 -19.29
N LEU A 17 -5.59 -0.06 -18.23
CA LEU A 17 -5.21 -1.27 -17.48
C LEU A 17 -6.46 -1.98 -16.94
N GLU A 18 -7.37 -1.21 -16.36
CA GLU A 18 -8.62 -1.68 -15.78
C GLU A 18 -9.55 -2.31 -16.80
N TYR A 19 -9.65 -1.69 -17.98
CA TYR A 19 -10.40 -2.23 -19.11
C TYR A 19 -9.78 -3.55 -19.61
N TYR A 20 -8.46 -3.62 -19.73
CA TYR A 20 -7.76 -4.84 -20.14
C TYR A 20 -8.02 -6.00 -19.18
N VAL A 21 -7.90 -5.77 -17.88
CA VAL A 21 -8.21 -6.77 -16.84
C VAL A 21 -9.70 -7.14 -16.84
N PHE A 22 -10.59 -6.17 -17.05
CA PHE A 22 -12.03 -6.40 -17.12
C PHE A 22 -12.42 -7.38 -18.23
N GLN A 23 -11.73 -7.37 -19.38
CA GLN A 23 -11.99 -8.34 -20.44
C GLN A 23 -11.77 -9.78 -19.97
N ALA A 24 -10.75 -10.03 -19.16
CA ALA A 24 -10.50 -11.35 -18.58
C ALA A 24 -11.54 -11.71 -17.51
N ALA A 25 -11.93 -10.76 -16.65
CA ALA A 25 -12.99 -10.97 -15.67
C ALA A 25 -14.34 -11.30 -16.33
N ARG A 26 -14.70 -10.60 -17.41
CA ARG A 26 -15.90 -10.88 -18.21
C ARG A 26 -15.85 -12.28 -18.83
N PHE A 27 -14.69 -12.71 -19.32
CA PHE A 27 -14.51 -14.07 -19.85
C PHE A 27 -14.70 -15.14 -18.75
N ALA A 28 -14.13 -14.91 -17.56
CA ALA A 28 -14.26 -15.83 -16.43
C ALA A 28 -15.72 -15.99 -15.93
N THR A 29 -16.58 -14.99 -16.16
CA THR A 29 -17.99 -15.00 -15.74
C THR A 29 -18.96 -15.47 -16.82
N LEU A 30 -18.47 -16.00 -17.95
CA LEU A 30 -19.33 -16.46 -19.06
C LEU A 30 -20.30 -17.58 -18.68
N GLY A 31 -19.93 -18.44 -17.72
CA GLY A 31 -20.80 -19.51 -17.20
C GLY A 31 -21.86 -19.05 -16.20
N ALA A 32 -21.85 -17.78 -15.78
CA ALA A 32 -22.80 -17.25 -14.82
C ALA A 32 -24.10 -16.75 -15.49
N GLN A 33 -25.20 -16.72 -14.73
CA GLN A 33 -26.47 -16.16 -15.18
C GLN A 33 -26.32 -14.69 -15.61
N THR A 34 -27.07 -14.27 -16.63
CA THR A 34 -27.00 -12.91 -17.21
C THR A 34 -27.16 -11.79 -16.17
N ALA A 35 -28.06 -11.96 -15.19
CA ALA A 35 -28.25 -10.99 -14.12
C ALA A 35 -27.00 -10.87 -13.22
N VAL A 36 -26.44 -12.00 -12.82
CA VAL A 36 -25.21 -12.07 -12.01
C VAL A 36 -24.03 -11.42 -12.76
N ARG A 37 -23.87 -11.71 -14.05
CA ARG A 37 -22.81 -11.12 -14.87
C ARG A 37 -22.91 -9.59 -14.95
N LYS A 38 -24.14 -9.06 -15.10
CA LYS A 38 -24.38 -7.60 -15.10
C LYS A 38 -24.00 -6.99 -13.75
N TRP A 39 -24.47 -7.60 -12.65
CA TRP A 39 -24.15 -7.15 -11.30
C TRP A 39 -22.65 -7.14 -11.00
N LEU A 40 -21.94 -8.24 -11.31
CA LEU A 40 -20.49 -8.32 -11.14
C LEU A 40 -19.76 -7.24 -11.96
N SER A 41 -20.24 -6.95 -13.16
CA SER A 41 -19.69 -5.88 -13.99
C SER A 41 -19.89 -4.50 -13.37
N TYR A 42 -21.09 -4.21 -12.83
CA TYR A 42 -21.35 -2.96 -12.14
C TYR A 42 -20.50 -2.81 -10.87
N CYS A 43 -20.42 -3.85 -10.05
CA CYS A 43 -19.58 -3.86 -8.85
C CYS A 43 -18.10 -3.61 -9.19
N TYR A 44 -17.60 -4.23 -10.26
CA TYR A 44 -16.24 -4.00 -10.75
C TYR A 44 -16.00 -2.54 -11.11
N TRP A 45 -16.86 -1.94 -11.93
CA TRP A 45 -16.66 -0.54 -12.35
C TRP A 45 -16.84 0.45 -11.22
N VAL A 46 -17.77 0.22 -10.29
CA VAL A 46 -17.89 1.03 -9.07
C VAL A 46 -16.59 0.98 -8.26
N TRP A 47 -16.02 -0.21 -8.07
CA TRP A 47 -14.74 -0.39 -7.38
C TRP A 47 -13.59 0.36 -8.08
N VAL A 48 -13.58 0.35 -9.42
CA VAL A 48 -12.57 1.05 -10.24
C VAL A 48 -12.70 2.57 -10.17
N PHE A 49 -13.93 3.11 -10.18
CA PHE A 49 -14.15 4.56 -10.18
C PHE A 49 -14.02 5.20 -8.79
N LEU A 50 -14.20 4.44 -7.71
CA LEU A 50 -14.07 4.93 -6.33
C LEU A 50 -12.73 5.66 -6.06
N PRO A 51 -11.54 5.10 -6.38
CA PRO A 51 -10.28 5.80 -6.17
C PRO A 51 -10.06 6.97 -7.13
N VAL A 52 -10.65 6.92 -8.34
CA VAL A 52 -10.56 8.03 -9.31
C VAL A 52 -11.33 9.24 -8.78
N ILE A 53 -12.56 9.02 -8.31
CA ILE A 53 -13.39 10.06 -7.70
C ILE A 53 -12.70 10.60 -6.44
N GLY A 54 -12.20 9.72 -5.57
CA GLY A 54 -11.46 10.11 -4.37
C GLY A 54 -10.22 10.95 -4.69
N GLY A 55 -9.41 10.54 -5.66
CA GLY A 55 -8.22 11.26 -6.12
C GLY A 55 -8.56 12.65 -6.67
N PHE A 56 -9.65 12.78 -7.41
CA PHE A 56 -10.13 14.07 -7.91
C PHE A 56 -10.49 15.02 -6.77
N PHE A 57 -11.25 14.54 -5.76
CA PHE A 57 -11.58 15.34 -4.59
C PHE A 57 -10.34 15.75 -3.79
N LEU A 58 -9.35 14.87 -3.63
CA LEU A 58 -8.10 15.20 -2.93
C LEU A 58 -7.31 16.33 -3.62
N ILE A 59 -7.30 16.37 -4.94
CA ILE A 59 -6.65 17.46 -5.70
C ILE A 59 -7.41 18.78 -5.52
N ARG A 60 -8.74 18.74 -5.38
CA ARG A 60 -9.61 19.92 -5.27
C ARG A 60 -9.71 20.49 -3.87
N LEU A 61 -9.78 19.64 -2.84
CA LEU A 61 -10.02 20.04 -1.44
C LEU A 61 -8.74 20.42 -0.68
N GLY A 62 -7.57 20.28 -1.30
CA GLY A 62 -6.28 20.56 -0.69
C GLY A 62 -5.75 19.41 0.17
N SER A 63 -4.43 19.26 0.19
CA SER A 63 -3.74 18.11 0.78
C SER A 63 -3.78 18.03 2.31
N ALA A 64 -4.18 19.11 3.00
CA ALA A 64 -4.12 19.24 4.45
C ALA A 64 -5.46 18.97 5.16
N THR A 65 -6.58 18.96 4.43
CA THR A 65 -7.92 18.98 5.02
C THR A 65 -8.33 17.64 5.64
N TYR A 66 -7.92 16.51 5.03
CA TYR A 66 -8.27 15.16 5.49
C TYR A 66 -7.08 14.18 5.34
N PRO A 67 -6.07 14.23 6.22
CA PRO A 67 -4.84 13.44 6.07
C PRO A 67 -5.09 11.92 6.09
N GLY A 68 -5.90 11.41 7.02
CA GLY A 68 -6.22 9.99 7.08
C GLY A 68 -6.99 9.48 5.85
N LEU A 69 -7.98 10.26 5.38
CA LEU A 69 -8.73 9.93 4.17
C LEU A 69 -7.83 9.94 2.92
N ARG A 70 -6.86 10.87 2.86
CA ARG A 70 -5.87 10.91 1.79
C ARG A 70 -5.05 9.64 1.77
N VAL A 71 -4.44 9.26 2.90
CA VAL A 71 -3.64 8.03 3.02
C VAL A 71 -4.47 6.80 2.61
N PHE A 72 -5.72 6.74 3.05
CA PHE A 72 -6.63 5.65 2.69
C PHE A 72 -6.89 5.58 1.17
N ILE A 73 -7.31 6.69 0.54
CA ILE A 73 -7.60 6.73 -0.90
C ILE A 73 -6.34 6.45 -1.73
N THR A 74 -5.19 7.04 -1.38
CA THR A 74 -3.94 6.82 -2.12
C THR A 74 -3.48 5.37 -1.99
N SER A 75 -3.54 4.80 -0.79
CA SER A 75 -3.19 3.41 -0.58
C SER A 75 -4.14 2.47 -1.32
N PHE A 76 -5.44 2.73 -1.26
CA PHE A 76 -6.45 1.97 -1.98
C PHE A 76 -6.18 1.99 -3.50
N PHE A 77 -5.86 3.14 -4.07
CA PHE A 77 -5.47 3.25 -5.48
C PHE A 77 -4.21 2.41 -5.79
N PHE A 78 -3.14 2.58 -5.03
CA PHE A 78 -1.88 1.87 -5.30
C PHE A 78 -2.00 0.35 -5.15
N ILE A 79 -2.71 -0.12 -4.12
CA ILE A 79 -2.95 -1.56 -3.93
C ILE A 79 -3.69 -2.14 -5.13
N ASN A 80 -4.77 -1.47 -5.57
CA ASN A 80 -5.52 -1.88 -6.74
C ASN A 80 -4.66 -1.87 -8.00
N PHE A 81 -3.92 -0.78 -8.24
CA PHE A 81 -3.04 -0.64 -9.39
C PHE A 81 -2.00 -1.77 -9.44
N ILE A 82 -1.29 -2.02 -8.34
CA ILE A 82 -0.26 -3.07 -8.26
C ILE A 82 -0.89 -4.45 -8.46
N ALA A 83 -2.01 -4.73 -7.79
CA ALA A 83 -2.72 -6.00 -7.96
C ALA A 83 -3.10 -6.23 -9.43
N LYS A 84 -3.70 -5.23 -10.08
CA LYS A 84 -4.12 -5.29 -11.49
C LYS A 84 -2.95 -5.38 -12.45
N PHE A 85 -1.82 -4.75 -12.12
CA PHE A 85 -0.58 -4.87 -12.88
C PHE A 85 -0.10 -6.33 -12.95
N PHE A 86 -0.09 -7.05 -11.82
CA PHE A 86 0.28 -8.47 -11.81
C PHE A 86 -0.71 -9.35 -12.56
N VAL A 87 -2.02 -9.08 -12.45
CA VAL A 87 -3.03 -9.76 -13.27
C VAL A 87 -2.74 -9.52 -14.76
N ALA A 88 -2.55 -8.26 -15.15
CA ALA A 88 -2.30 -7.87 -16.53
C ALA A 88 -1.02 -8.48 -17.08
N LEU A 89 0.05 -8.57 -16.29
CA LEU A 89 1.31 -9.19 -16.69
C LEU A 89 1.12 -10.66 -17.10
N LEU A 90 0.36 -11.43 -16.32
CA LEU A 90 0.08 -12.84 -16.65
C LEU A 90 -0.88 -13.00 -17.82
N LEU A 91 -1.90 -12.13 -17.91
CA LEU A 91 -2.80 -12.12 -19.07
C LEU A 91 -2.06 -11.77 -20.36
N PHE A 92 -1.12 -10.82 -20.29
CA PHE A 92 -0.28 -10.43 -21.41
C PHE A 92 0.61 -11.60 -21.85
N GLY A 93 1.13 -12.39 -20.91
CA GLY A 93 1.83 -13.65 -21.21
C GLY A 93 0.96 -14.66 -21.98
N ASP A 94 -0.31 -14.84 -21.60
CA ASP A 94 -1.23 -15.71 -22.34
C ASP A 94 -1.54 -15.15 -23.74
N ASP A 95 -1.72 -13.84 -23.85
CA ASP A 95 -1.97 -13.18 -25.13
C ASP A 95 -0.74 -13.27 -26.06
N LEU A 96 0.48 -13.16 -25.53
CA LEU A 96 1.72 -13.38 -26.28
C LEU A 96 1.84 -14.83 -26.77
N ARG A 97 1.54 -15.82 -25.91
CA ARG A 97 1.48 -17.24 -26.30
C ARG A 97 0.50 -17.48 -27.45
N ARG A 98 -0.68 -16.85 -27.39
CA ARG A 98 -1.71 -16.95 -28.44
C ARG A 98 -1.26 -16.27 -29.73
N PHE A 99 -0.59 -15.12 -29.64
CA PHE A 99 -0.04 -14.42 -30.80
C PHE A 99 1.05 -15.23 -31.50
N VAL A 100 1.99 -15.82 -30.75
CA VAL A 100 3.02 -16.72 -31.31
C VAL A 100 2.38 -17.94 -31.97
N SER A 101 1.37 -18.54 -31.32
CA SER A 101 0.63 -19.68 -31.89
C SER A 101 -0.07 -19.30 -33.20
N TYR A 102 -0.64 -18.09 -33.27
CA TYR A 102 -1.28 -17.56 -34.47
C TYR A 102 -0.26 -17.34 -35.61
N ILE A 103 0.90 -16.77 -35.31
CA ILE A 103 1.98 -16.58 -36.30
C ILE A 103 2.49 -17.93 -36.81
N ALA A 104 2.76 -18.90 -35.93
CA ALA A 104 3.24 -20.21 -36.32
C ALA A 104 2.27 -20.91 -37.30
N GLN A 105 0.95 -20.80 -37.04
CA GLN A 105 -0.09 -21.32 -37.93
C GLN A 105 -0.20 -20.57 -39.26
N PHE A 106 0.23 -19.31 -39.33
CA PHE A 106 0.26 -18.58 -40.59
C PHE A 106 1.35 -19.11 -41.54
N PHE A 107 2.47 -19.60 -41.00
CA PHE A 107 3.57 -20.17 -41.78
C PHE A 107 3.39 -21.66 -42.09
N GLU A 108 2.74 -22.41 -41.18
CA GLU A 108 2.32 -23.78 -41.47
C GLU A 108 1.04 -23.74 -42.34
N SER A 109 1.18 -23.92 -43.66
CA SER A 109 0.12 -23.94 -44.69
C SER A 109 -0.99 -25.02 -44.50
N LYS A 110 -1.37 -25.36 -43.27
CA LYS A 110 -2.50 -26.25 -42.93
C LYS A 110 -3.75 -25.43 -42.61
N GLN A 111 -4.85 -25.79 -43.27
CA GLN A 111 -6.17 -25.19 -43.13
C GLN A 111 -6.65 -25.08 -41.66
N GLN A 112 -7.25 -23.92 -41.34
CA GLN A 112 -8.06 -23.60 -40.16
C GLN A 112 -7.53 -24.12 -38.81
N GLY A 113 -6.34 -23.66 -38.44
CA GLY A 113 -5.89 -23.71 -37.04
C GLY A 113 -6.79 -22.82 -36.17
N ARG A 114 -7.55 -23.43 -35.26
CA ARG A 114 -8.34 -22.70 -34.25
C ARG A 114 -7.34 -22.02 -33.31
N VAL A 115 -7.28 -20.69 -33.31
CA VAL A 115 -6.44 -19.94 -32.36
C VAL A 115 -6.78 -20.44 -30.95
N PRO A 116 -5.79 -20.84 -30.14
CA PRO A 116 -6.05 -21.31 -28.79
C PRO A 116 -6.89 -20.27 -28.03
N GLY A 117 -7.99 -20.75 -27.46
CA GLY A 117 -8.78 -19.95 -26.53
C GLY A 117 -7.93 -19.49 -25.34
N ARG A 118 -8.48 -18.56 -24.56
CA ARG A 118 -7.81 -18.09 -23.35
C ARG A 118 -7.57 -19.26 -22.40
N SER A 119 -6.36 -19.38 -21.87
CA SER A 119 -6.03 -20.49 -20.99
C SER A 119 -6.73 -20.33 -19.64
N GLU A 120 -7.50 -21.34 -19.22
CA GLU A 120 -8.14 -21.33 -17.90
C GLU A 120 -7.10 -21.30 -16.78
N PHE A 121 -5.99 -22.03 -16.95
CA PHE A 121 -4.86 -22.00 -16.04
C PHE A 121 -4.27 -20.59 -15.93
N MET A 122 -4.01 -19.91 -17.05
CA MET A 122 -3.45 -18.55 -17.04
C MET A 122 -4.41 -17.55 -16.40
N ASN A 123 -5.72 -17.68 -16.64
CA ASN A 123 -6.72 -16.83 -15.97
C ASN A 123 -6.73 -17.04 -14.46
N LYS A 124 -6.70 -18.28 -13.98
CA LYS A 124 -6.64 -18.60 -12.55
C LYS A 124 -5.33 -18.09 -11.92
N ALA A 125 -4.20 -18.30 -12.60
CA ALA A 125 -2.90 -17.80 -12.17
C ALA A 125 -2.87 -16.26 -12.12
N ALA A 126 -3.45 -15.58 -13.11
CA ALA A 126 -3.57 -14.13 -13.14
C ALA A 126 -4.38 -13.60 -11.94
N LEU A 127 -5.53 -14.21 -11.64
CA LEU A 127 -6.34 -13.83 -10.48
C LEU A 127 -5.59 -14.03 -9.16
N LEU A 128 -4.90 -15.15 -9.00
CA LEU A 128 -4.07 -15.40 -7.81
C LEU A 128 -2.92 -14.39 -7.69
N ALA A 129 -2.24 -14.07 -8.79
CA ALA A 129 -1.15 -13.10 -8.82
C ALA A 129 -1.62 -11.68 -8.46
N GLY A 130 -2.87 -11.32 -8.75
CA GLY A 130 -3.48 -10.08 -8.24
C GLY A 130 -3.92 -10.16 -6.79
N ALA A 131 -4.45 -11.32 -6.36
CA ALA A 131 -4.94 -11.52 -5.00
C ALA A 131 -3.83 -11.46 -3.95
N ILE A 132 -2.63 -11.95 -4.26
CA ILE A 132 -1.47 -11.93 -3.35
C ILE A 132 -1.09 -10.51 -2.90
N PRO A 133 -0.74 -9.56 -3.81
CA PRO A 133 -0.41 -8.20 -3.41
C PRO A 133 -1.63 -7.47 -2.83
N LEU A 134 -2.84 -7.70 -3.34
CA LEU A 134 -4.06 -7.13 -2.76
C LEU A 134 -4.21 -7.50 -1.29
N ALA A 135 -4.12 -8.79 -0.96
CA ALA A 135 -4.22 -9.28 0.42
C ALA A 135 -3.01 -8.85 1.27
N GLY A 136 -1.80 -9.00 0.74
CA GLY A 136 -0.54 -8.70 1.43
C GLY A 136 -0.41 -7.23 1.81
N PHE A 137 -0.67 -6.31 0.88
CA PHE A 137 -0.63 -4.88 1.18
C PHE A 137 -1.80 -4.44 2.06
N SER A 138 -3.02 -4.95 1.84
CA SER A 138 -4.16 -4.63 2.71
C SER A 138 -3.88 -5.05 4.15
N PHE A 139 -3.35 -6.27 4.34
CA PHE A 139 -2.91 -6.75 5.65
C PHE A 139 -1.78 -5.89 6.22
N GLY A 140 -0.77 -5.55 5.41
CA GLY A 140 0.35 -4.71 5.82
C GLY A 140 -0.08 -3.32 6.29
N ILE A 141 -1.07 -2.70 5.65
CA ILE A 141 -1.60 -1.40 6.09
C ILE A 141 -2.38 -1.53 7.40
N ILE A 142 -3.25 -2.54 7.51
CA ILE A 142 -4.10 -2.73 8.69
C ILE A 142 -3.26 -3.10 9.91
N SER A 143 -2.26 -3.97 9.73
CA SER A 143 -1.47 -4.53 10.84
C SER A 143 -0.15 -3.79 11.08
N GLY A 144 0.52 -3.31 10.03
CA GLY A 144 1.94 -2.94 10.10
C GLY A 144 2.21 -1.63 10.84
N ALA A 145 1.33 -0.64 10.70
CA ALA A 145 1.52 0.70 11.29
C ALA A 145 1.60 0.69 12.83
N HIS A 146 1.18 -0.41 13.48
CA HIS A 146 1.15 -0.51 14.94
C HIS A 146 1.77 -1.82 15.48
N ASP A 147 2.49 -2.60 14.65
CA ASP A 147 3.22 -3.80 15.07
C ASP A 147 4.57 -3.42 15.73
N TYR A 148 4.49 -2.81 16.90
CA TYR A 148 5.68 -2.37 17.64
C TYR A 148 6.46 -3.56 18.18
N ARG A 149 7.78 -3.58 17.93
CA ARG A 149 8.68 -4.64 18.41
C ARG A 149 9.85 -4.05 19.17
N VAL A 150 10.10 -4.58 20.37
CA VAL A 150 11.28 -4.22 21.17
C VAL A 150 12.46 -5.06 20.74
N ARG A 151 13.52 -4.41 20.22
CA ARG A 151 14.80 -5.06 19.90
C ARG A 151 15.86 -4.56 20.86
N ARG A 152 16.43 -5.45 21.66
CA ARG A 152 17.50 -5.13 22.61
C ARG A 152 18.85 -5.44 21.98
N ARG A 153 19.75 -4.45 21.96
CA ARG A 153 21.12 -4.57 21.47
C ARG A 153 22.05 -3.90 22.47
N VAL A 154 23.13 -4.58 22.82
CA VAL A 154 24.21 -4.01 23.63
C VAL A 154 25.24 -3.46 22.66
N ILE A 155 25.58 -2.19 22.81
CA ILE A 155 26.60 -1.51 22.00
C ILE A 155 27.82 -1.30 22.89
N TYR A 156 28.97 -1.79 22.44
CA TYR A 156 30.25 -1.59 23.12
C TYR A 156 31.03 -0.50 22.38
N SER A 157 31.56 0.47 23.11
CA SER A 157 32.44 1.49 22.56
C SER A 157 33.60 1.73 23.53
N PRO A 158 34.86 1.63 23.08
CA PRO A 158 36.02 1.90 23.94
C PRO A 158 36.10 3.36 24.38
N ASN A 159 35.40 4.25 23.67
CA ASN A 159 35.36 5.68 23.94
C ASN A 159 34.17 6.09 24.83
N LEU A 160 33.35 5.15 25.29
CA LEU A 160 32.23 5.46 26.18
C LEU A 160 32.77 5.77 27.60
N PRO A 161 32.52 6.98 28.15
CA PRO A 161 32.90 7.27 29.53
C PRO A 161 32.27 6.29 30.50
N LYS A 162 33.03 5.83 31.50
CA LYS A 162 32.59 4.81 32.47
C LYS A 162 31.28 5.16 33.19
N VAL A 163 30.99 6.44 33.39
CA VAL A 163 29.75 6.91 34.02
C VAL A 163 28.48 6.55 33.21
N PHE A 164 28.63 6.30 31.91
CA PHE A 164 27.55 5.86 31.02
C PHE A 164 27.56 4.35 30.77
N ASP A 165 28.41 3.59 31.45
CA ASP A 165 28.37 2.12 31.35
C ASP A 165 27.03 1.60 31.89
N GLY A 166 26.40 0.71 31.14
CA GLY A 166 25.05 0.22 31.45
C GLY A 166 23.90 1.20 31.18
N ILE A 167 24.16 2.38 30.57
CA ILE A 167 23.08 3.30 30.19
C ILE A 167 22.08 2.61 29.25
N ARG A 168 20.79 2.73 29.54
CA ARG A 168 19.72 2.19 28.70
C ARG A 168 19.11 3.30 27.88
N VAL A 169 19.26 3.20 26.57
CA VAL A 169 18.68 4.12 25.60
C VAL A 169 17.57 3.42 24.84
N VAL A 170 16.39 4.03 24.79
CA VAL A 170 15.37 3.65 23.81
C VAL A 170 15.50 4.60 22.62
N GLN A 171 15.80 4.03 21.47
CA GLN A 171 15.80 4.74 20.20
C GLN A 171 14.54 4.38 19.42
N ILE A 172 13.87 5.40 18.91
CA ILE A 172 12.71 5.32 18.02
C ILE A 172 12.92 6.31 16.89
N SER A 173 12.42 5.98 15.70
CA SER A 173 12.66 6.72 14.46
C SER A 173 11.45 6.59 13.56
N ASP A 174 11.32 7.50 12.58
CA ASP A 174 10.40 7.35 11.44
C ASP A 174 8.95 7.09 11.88
N ILE A 175 8.51 7.85 12.89
CA ILE A 175 7.17 7.69 13.47
C ILE A 175 6.09 8.04 12.46
N HIS A 176 6.32 9.09 11.66
CA HIS A 176 5.37 9.58 10.65
C HIS A 176 3.93 9.64 11.19
N THR A 177 3.71 10.51 12.18
CA THR A 177 2.44 10.56 12.95
C THR A 177 1.19 10.75 12.08
N GLY A 178 1.32 11.33 10.88
CA GLY A 178 0.23 11.49 9.92
C GLY A 178 -0.29 10.17 9.35
N SER A 179 0.47 9.08 9.46
CA SER A 179 0.07 7.73 9.06
C SER A 179 -0.75 6.98 10.14
N PHE A 180 -0.77 7.47 11.37
CA PHE A 180 -1.51 6.81 12.45
C PHE A 180 -3.02 6.99 12.29
N PHE A 181 -3.74 5.91 12.57
CA PHE A 181 -5.21 5.86 12.55
C PHE A 181 -5.82 5.24 13.83
N ASN A 182 -4.98 4.74 14.75
CA ASN A 182 -5.44 4.09 15.99
C ASN A 182 -4.69 4.65 17.22
N LYS A 183 -5.31 5.61 17.92
CA LYS A 183 -4.75 6.22 19.13
C LYS A 183 -4.50 5.21 20.25
N THR A 184 -5.34 4.19 20.39
CA THR A 184 -5.17 3.13 21.40
C THR A 184 -3.88 2.36 21.15
N ALA A 185 -3.58 2.07 19.89
CA ALA A 185 -2.35 1.39 19.52
C ALA A 185 -1.13 2.28 19.76
N VAL A 186 -1.17 3.58 19.39
CA VAL A 186 -0.10 4.55 19.71
C VAL A 186 0.18 4.61 21.22
N LYS A 187 -0.88 4.61 22.05
CA LYS A 187 -0.73 4.51 23.51
C LYS A 187 0.01 3.23 23.93
N GLY A 188 -0.33 2.08 23.34
CA GLY A 188 0.38 0.83 23.57
C GLY A 188 1.88 0.91 23.23
N GLY A 189 2.24 1.64 22.16
CA GLY A 189 3.64 1.93 21.81
C GLY A 189 4.37 2.76 22.88
N VAL A 190 3.73 3.80 23.40
CA VAL A 190 4.25 4.60 24.53
C VAL A 190 4.40 3.76 25.81
N ASP A 191 3.42 2.89 26.09
CA ASP A 191 3.51 1.97 27.22
C ASP A 191 4.69 1.00 27.07
N LEU A 192 4.94 0.48 25.86
CA LEU A 192 6.10 -0.36 25.55
C LEU A 192 7.43 0.38 25.75
N ILE A 193 7.53 1.65 25.36
CA ILE A 193 8.71 2.50 25.62
C ILE A 193 8.95 2.61 27.12
N ASN A 194 7.92 2.98 27.88
CA ASN A 194 8.01 3.16 29.33
C ASN A 194 8.37 1.86 30.07
N GLN A 195 7.91 0.70 29.58
CA GLN A 195 8.27 -0.61 30.13
C GLN A 195 9.77 -0.93 30.04
N GLN A 196 10.51 -0.30 29.11
CA GLN A 196 11.95 -0.52 28.99
C GLN A 196 12.74 0.18 30.11
N LYS A 197 12.09 1.09 30.86
CA LYS A 197 12.69 1.86 31.95
C LYS A 197 13.99 2.54 31.49
N ALA A 198 13.96 3.15 30.31
CA ALA A 198 15.13 3.75 29.69
C ALA A 198 15.60 4.99 30.46
N ASP A 199 16.92 5.12 30.60
CA ASP A 199 17.55 6.29 31.20
C ASP A 199 17.47 7.49 30.25
N LEU A 200 17.45 7.24 28.94
CA LEU A 200 17.30 8.22 27.86
C LEU A 200 16.37 7.70 26.76
N VAL A 201 15.50 8.56 26.22
CA VAL A 201 14.70 8.24 25.01
C VAL A 201 15.10 9.19 23.87
N LEU A 202 15.37 8.63 22.70
CA LEU A 202 15.79 9.37 21.50
C LEU A 202 14.81 9.12 20.34
N PHE A 203 14.27 10.20 19.79
CA PHE A 203 13.59 10.24 18.50
C PHE A 203 14.59 10.65 17.42
N THR A 204 14.97 9.72 16.54
CA THR A 204 16.04 9.92 15.55
C THR A 204 15.55 10.36 14.17
N GLY A 205 14.58 11.27 14.13
CA GLY A 205 14.07 11.86 12.88
C GLY A 205 12.66 11.39 12.50
N ASP A 206 12.11 12.03 11.46
CA ASP A 206 10.85 11.67 10.79
C ASP A 206 9.64 11.49 11.71
N LEU A 207 9.45 12.47 12.61
CA LEU A 207 8.29 12.50 13.49
C LEU A 207 6.97 12.70 12.72
N VAL A 208 6.96 13.54 11.68
CA VAL A 208 5.79 13.85 10.85
C VAL A 208 6.01 13.41 9.41
N ASN A 209 4.94 13.26 8.63
CA ASN A 209 5.05 12.92 7.21
C ASN A 209 5.34 14.15 6.36
N ASN A 210 4.62 15.24 6.62
CA ASN A 210 4.70 16.44 5.77
C ASN A 210 4.45 17.75 6.53
N GLN A 211 3.63 17.75 7.57
CA GLN A 211 3.29 18.95 8.34
C GLN A 211 3.31 18.70 9.85
N SER A 212 3.78 19.68 10.62
CA SER A 212 3.83 19.63 12.09
C SER A 212 2.48 19.33 12.75
N ASP A 213 1.40 19.75 12.10
CA ASP A 213 0.04 19.61 12.61
C ASP A 213 -0.42 18.15 12.72
N GLU A 214 0.25 17.24 12.01
CA GLU A 214 0.02 15.81 12.08
C GLU A 214 0.38 15.23 13.46
N ALA A 215 1.28 15.86 14.22
CA ALA A 215 1.67 15.42 15.54
C ALA A 215 0.70 15.88 16.64
N LYS A 216 -0.02 17.00 16.42
CA LYS A 216 -0.92 17.61 17.42
C LYS A 216 -1.91 16.62 18.06
N PRO A 217 -2.56 15.70 17.32
CA PRO A 217 -3.52 14.76 17.91
C PRO A 217 -2.91 13.70 18.84
N TYR A 218 -1.58 13.60 18.90
CA TYR A 218 -0.83 12.57 19.62
C TYR A 218 0.10 13.15 20.69
N LEU A 219 0.22 14.47 20.81
CA LEU A 219 1.11 15.12 21.80
C LEU A 219 0.76 14.71 23.25
N ASP A 220 -0.52 14.57 23.55
CA ASP A 220 -1.03 14.10 24.85
C ASP A 220 -0.65 12.65 25.16
N ILE A 221 -0.42 11.84 24.11
CA ILE A 221 0.04 10.45 24.25
C ILE A 221 1.58 10.44 24.38
N PHE A 222 2.30 11.14 23.52
CA PHE A 222 3.77 11.17 23.54
C PHE A 222 4.36 11.85 24.78
N SER A 223 3.69 12.87 25.32
CA SER A 223 4.06 13.52 26.59
C SER A 223 4.06 12.57 27.80
N LYS A 224 3.48 11.37 27.67
CA LYS A 224 3.52 10.34 28.72
C LYS A 224 4.77 9.47 28.68
N ILE A 225 5.67 9.67 27.72
CA ILE A 225 6.98 9.01 27.69
C ILE A 225 7.79 9.55 28.87
N LYS A 226 8.35 8.65 29.67
CA LYS A 226 9.12 8.97 30.87
C LYS A 226 10.55 8.49 30.72
N SER A 227 11.49 9.39 30.99
CA SER A 227 12.90 9.07 31.00
C SER A 227 13.66 10.05 31.92
N PRO A 228 14.53 9.57 32.84
CA PRO A 228 15.26 10.44 33.76
C PRO A 228 16.14 11.49 33.09
N LEU A 229 16.81 11.15 31.98
CA LEU A 229 17.65 12.07 31.21
C LEU A 229 16.87 12.79 30.10
N GLY A 230 15.54 12.65 30.10
CA GLY A 230 14.64 13.31 29.18
C GLY A 230 14.42 12.57 27.86
N VAL A 231 13.63 13.20 27.02
CA VAL A 231 13.23 12.71 25.71
C VAL A 231 13.70 13.71 24.67
N HIS A 232 14.59 13.30 23.78
CA HIS A 232 15.24 14.19 22.82
C HIS A 232 14.88 13.80 21.40
N SER A 233 14.75 14.78 20.51
CA SER A 233 14.47 14.57 19.10
C SER A 233 15.44 15.33 18.23
N ILE A 234 15.84 14.73 17.12
CA ILE A 234 16.52 15.42 16.02
C ILE A 234 15.56 15.56 14.83
N MET A 235 15.87 16.46 13.89
CA MET A 235 15.17 16.53 12.60
C MET A 235 15.61 15.36 11.71
N GLY A 236 14.68 14.86 10.89
CA GLY A 236 14.94 13.95 9.78
C GLY A 236 15.05 14.70 8.46
#